data_AF-A0A9J5YWL4-F1
#
_entry.id   AF-A0A9J5YWL4-F1
#
_cell.length_a   1.000
_cell.length_b   1.000
_cell.length_c   1.000
_cell.angle_alpha   90.00
_cell.angle_beta   90.00
_cell.angle_gamma   90.00
#
_symmetry.space_group_name_H-M   'P 1'
#
loop_
_entity.id
_entity.type
_entity.pdbx_description
1 polymer ?
#
loop_
_entity_poly.entity_id
_entity_poly.type
_entity_poly.pdbx_seq_one_letter_code
_entity_poly.pdbx_strand_id
1 'polypeptide(L)'
;MKMGPSQIPKTFSIFFLFLASSFPILGLSSNELTNFVYKGCANQKFQDPSGIYSQTLNTLFDNLISQSSSNKFYKTTAGNGQSTISGLFQCRGDLSSDVCNHCVKKIPDMSRKLCGQSIAARIQLNGCYLRYEMVGFQTIGATELLFKVCGENQASGAGFGDRLDTALGEIAKGVSSGNTGFYAGGYQSVYVLGQCEGDLGSGDCVNCVKNGAGRAKSECGNSISAQIYLQQCYISYTYYPNGVPSKSLSPSGTRQNTQKTVAIVLGGLVGVGLGVACLLFTRSAFKKKGYSKYGG
;
A
#
# COMPACT_ATOMS: atom_id res chain seq x y z
N MET A 1 72.46 26.18 -26.99
CA MET A 1 71.88 24.88 -27.42
C MET A 1 71.06 24.30 -26.27
N LYS A 2 69.75 24.11 -26.52
CA LYS A 2 68.75 23.29 -25.78
C LYS A 2 68.78 23.32 -24.24
N MET A 3 67.97 24.19 -23.65
CA MET A 3 67.28 23.91 -22.38
C MET A 3 65.96 23.18 -22.70
N GLY A 4 65.81 21.95 -22.22
CA GLY A 4 64.58 21.16 -22.27
C GLY A 4 63.89 21.14 -20.89
N PRO A 5 62.54 21.07 -20.83
CA PRO A 5 61.77 21.26 -19.60
C PRO A 5 61.41 19.92 -18.92
N SER A 6 61.24 19.92 -17.60
CA SER A 6 60.53 18.85 -16.86
C SER A 6 60.01 19.43 -15.54
N GLN A 7 58.77 19.93 -15.51
CA GLN A 7 57.52 19.23 -15.16
C GLN A 7 57.39 18.96 -13.65
N ILE A 8 56.66 19.87 -13.01
CA ILE A 8 56.14 19.83 -11.63
C ILE A 8 54.95 18.84 -11.61
N PRO A 9 54.80 17.97 -10.59
CA PRO A 9 53.69 17.03 -10.54
C PRO A 9 52.38 17.76 -10.23
N LYS A 10 51.40 17.63 -11.13
CA LYS A 10 50.03 18.12 -11.00
C LYS A 10 49.28 17.27 -9.97
N THR A 11 48.71 17.94 -8.98
CA THR A 11 47.71 17.40 -8.06
C THR A 11 46.48 16.91 -8.81
N PHE A 12 46.14 15.63 -8.66
CA PHE A 12 44.98 15.01 -9.27
C PHE A 12 43.75 15.32 -8.42
N SER A 13 42.97 16.32 -8.84
CA SER A 13 41.64 16.61 -8.28
C SER A 13 40.65 15.60 -8.84
N ILE A 14 40.19 14.67 -7.99
CA ILE A 14 39.16 13.69 -8.36
C ILE A 14 37.79 14.31 -8.04
N PHE A 15 37.15 14.82 -9.08
CA PHE A 15 35.76 15.30 -9.05
C PHE A 15 34.83 14.08 -8.95
N PHE A 16 34.29 13.82 -7.76
CA PHE A 16 33.24 12.81 -7.56
C PHE A 16 31.92 13.32 -8.17
N LEU A 17 31.67 12.99 -9.44
CA LEU A 17 30.33 13.07 -10.03
C LEU A 17 29.45 12.01 -9.36
N PHE A 18 28.75 12.40 -8.29
CA PHE A 18 27.59 11.66 -7.81
C PHE A 18 26.50 11.76 -8.89
N LEU A 19 26.49 10.83 -9.84
CA LEU A 19 25.27 10.51 -10.57
C LEU A 19 24.31 9.88 -9.56
N ALA A 20 23.51 10.72 -8.90
CA ALA A 20 22.28 10.28 -8.29
C ALA A 20 21.39 9.76 -9.42
N SER A 21 21.52 8.46 -9.73
CA SER A 21 20.57 7.75 -10.58
C SER A 21 19.24 7.76 -9.85
N SER A 22 18.44 8.80 -10.09
CA SER A 22 17.03 8.85 -9.75
C SER A 22 16.34 7.78 -10.59
N PHE A 23 16.37 6.53 -10.13
CA PHE A 23 15.46 5.52 -10.61
C PHE A 23 14.05 6.06 -10.35
N PRO A 24 13.22 6.29 -11.38
CA PRO A 24 11.85 6.69 -11.14
C PRO A 24 11.19 5.58 -10.30
N ILE A 25 10.89 5.92 -9.06
CA ILE A 25 10.03 5.11 -8.21
C ILE A 25 8.67 5.15 -8.90
N LEU A 26 8.32 4.07 -9.60
CA LEU A 26 6.93 3.79 -9.98
C LEU A 26 6.15 3.55 -8.68
N GLY A 27 5.87 4.61 -7.94
CA GLY A 27 4.81 4.63 -6.96
C GLY A 27 3.49 4.63 -7.73
N LEU A 28 2.47 3.94 -7.21
CA LEU A 28 1.10 4.21 -7.65
C LEU A 28 0.90 5.72 -7.55
N SER A 29 0.59 6.36 -8.68
CA SER A 29 0.34 7.79 -8.65
C SER A 29 -0.83 8.06 -7.70
N SER A 30 -0.79 9.18 -6.99
CA SER A 30 -1.93 9.61 -6.16
C SER A 30 -3.25 9.62 -6.94
N ASN A 31 -3.16 9.86 -8.25
CA ASN A 31 -4.32 9.87 -9.15
C ASN A 31 -4.96 8.48 -9.29
N GLU A 32 -4.17 7.41 -9.39
CA GLU A 32 -4.69 6.03 -9.47
C GLU A 32 -5.47 5.62 -8.21
N LEU A 33 -5.08 6.15 -7.04
CA LEU A 33 -5.77 5.87 -5.76
C LEU A 33 -7.09 6.63 -5.63
N THR A 34 -7.31 7.67 -6.44
CA THR A 34 -8.57 8.43 -6.47
C THR A 34 -9.53 7.97 -7.56
N ASN A 35 -9.15 6.96 -8.35
CA ASN A 35 -10.02 6.40 -9.37
C ASN A 35 -11.29 5.79 -8.75
N PHE A 36 -12.42 6.07 -9.37
CA PHE A 36 -13.73 5.57 -8.97
C PHE A 36 -13.84 4.06 -9.17
N VAL A 37 -14.40 3.36 -8.19
CA VAL A 37 -14.70 1.92 -8.28
C VAL A 37 -16.20 1.69 -8.40
N TYR A 38 -16.97 2.07 -7.37
CA TYR A 38 -18.42 1.93 -7.37
C TYR A 38 -19.11 2.91 -6.43
N LYS A 39 -20.42 3.02 -6.58
CA LYS A 39 -21.30 3.77 -5.70
C LYS A 39 -22.47 2.92 -5.22
N GLY A 40 -22.97 3.21 -4.03
CA GLY A 40 -24.30 2.84 -3.58
C GLY A 40 -25.02 4.10 -3.13
N CYS A 41 -26.27 4.29 -3.55
CA CYS A 41 -27.08 5.45 -3.14
C CYS A 41 -28.45 4.92 -2.68
N ALA A 42 -29.00 5.47 -1.60
CA ALA A 42 -30.38 5.23 -1.23
C ALA A 42 -31.33 5.76 -2.30
N ASN A 43 -32.45 5.06 -2.49
CA ASN A 43 -33.52 5.51 -3.38
C ASN A 43 -34.26 6.73 -2.82
N GLN A 44 -34.28 6.87 -1.49
CA GLN A 44 -34.84 8.01 -0.79
C GLN A 44 -33.88 9.20 -0.84
N LYS A 45 -34.47 10.40 -0.97
CA LYS A 45 -33.74 11.67 -0.99
C LYS A 45 -34.09 12.50 0.24
N PHE A 46 -33.19 13.38 0.63
CA PHE A 46 -33.46 14.38 1.64
C PHE A 46 -34.65 15.25 1.20
N GLN A 47 -35.59 15.47 2.12
CA GLN A 47 -36.62 16.50 1.98
C GLN A 47 -36.07 17.74 2.68
N ASP A 48 -35.39 18.60 1.93
CA ASP A 48 -34.54 19.66 2.49
C ASP A 48 -34.94 21.08 2.05
N PRO A 49 -36.20 21.51 2.28
CA PRO A 49 -36.64 22.84 1.87
C PRO A 49 -35.92 23.97 2.62
N SER A 50 -35.45 23.71 3.84
CA SER A 50 -34.73 24.67 4.68
C SER A 50 -33.20 24.57 4.57
N GLY A 51 -32.66 23.58 3.84
CA GLY A 51 -31.22 23.39 3.66
C GLY A 51 -30.48 22.73 4.85
N ILE A 52 -31.20 22.35 5.90
CA ILE A 52 -30.64 21.77 7.14
C ILE A 52 -29.90 20.46 6.84
N TYR A 53 -30.47 19.56 6.04
CA TYR A 53 -29.82 18.27 5.75
C TYR A 53 -28.54 18.46 4.92
N SER A 54 -28.57 19.36 3.93
CA SER A 54 -27.41 19.71 3.13
C SER A 54 -26.29 20.33 3.98
N GLN A 55 -26.64 21.21 4.91
CA GLN A 55 -25.68 21.82 5.83
C GLN A 55 -25.08 20.79 6.80
N THR A 56 -25.90 19.91 7.36
CA THR A 56 -25.43 18.83 8.24
C THR A 56 -24.50 17.87 7.48
N LEU A 57 -24.85 17.50 6.25
CA LEU A 57 -24.02 16.62 5.43
C LEU A 57 -22.67 17.27 5.08
N ASN A 58 -22.65 18.57 4.78
CA ASN A 58 -21.40 19.30 4.55
C ASN A 58 -20.53 19.33 5.83
N THR A 59 -21.13 19.62 6.98
CA THR A 59 -20.44 19.56 8.28
C THR A 59 -19.84 18.17 8.54
N LEU A 60 -20.59 17.10 8.23
CA LEU A 60 -20.10 15.74 8.35
C LEU A 60 -18.89 15.49 7.43
N PHE A 61 -18.96 15.91 6.17
CA PHE A 61 -17.84 15.76 5.23
C PHE A 61 -16.61 16.53 5.69
N ASP A 62 -16.75 17.76 6.17
CA ASP A 62 -15.64 18.57 6.67
C ASP A 62 -14.96 17.91 7.88
N ASN A 63 -15.75 17.36 8.81
CA ASN A 63 -15.24 16.61 9.94
C ASN A 63 -14.47 15.35 9.49
N LEU A 64 -15.03 14.55 8.58
CA LEU A 64 -14.39 13.34 8.05
C LEU A 64 -13.09 13.67 7.30
N ILE A 65 -13.08 14.73 6.49
CA ILE A 65 -11.89 15.22 5.80
C ILE A 65 -10.84 15.66 6.81
N SER A 66 -11.22 16.44 7.83
CA SER A 66 -10.28 16.89 8.86
C SER A 66 -9.64 15.71 9.58
N GLN A 67 -10.39 14.66 9.88
CA GLN A 67 -9.87 13.50 10.62
C GLN A 67 -8.99 12.58 9.77
N SER A 68 -9.15 12.60 8.44
CA SER A 68 -8.32 11.83 7.52
C SER A 68 -6.86 12.30 7.42
N SER A 69 -6.52 13.47 7.95
CA SER A 69 -5.11 13.94 7.99
C SER A 69 -4.26 13.21 9.03
N SER A 70 -4.87 12.52 9.99
CA SER A 70 -4.16 11.79 11.05
C SER A 70 -4.65 10.36 11.24
N ASN A 71 -5.85 10.02 10.74
CA ASN A 71 -6.45 8.71 10.90
C ASN A 71 -6.71 8.03 9.56
N LYS A 72 -6.63 6.69 9.54
CA LYS A 72 -7.04 5.87 8.37
C LYS A 72 -8.49 5.43 8.42
N PHE A 73 -9.12 5.56 9.59
CA PHE A 73 -10.54 5.30 9.82
C PHE A 73 -11.06 6.31 10.83
N TYR A 74 -12.26 6.83 10.58
CA TYR A 74 -12.98 7.62 11.56
C TYR A 74 -14.47 7.54 11.27
N LYS A 75 -15.27 7.41 12.33
CA LYS A 75 -16.73 7.36 12.29
C LYS A 75 -17.29 8.40 13.25
N THR A 76 -18.26 9.17 12.79
CA THR A 76 -18.87 10.23 13.59
C THR A 76 -20.30 10.51 13.12
N THR A 77 -20.99 11.37 13.87
CA THR A 77 -22.29 11.91 13.49
C THR A 77 -22.22 13.43 13.38
N ALA A 78 -23.14 14.01 12.62
CA ALA A 78 -23.38 15.45 12.60
C ALA A 78 -24.88 15.74 12.65
N GLY A 79 -25.24 16.94 13.10
CA GLY A 79 -26.63 17.38 13.23
C GLY A 79 -27.27 17.02 14.57
N ASN A 80 -28.57 17.23 14.65
CA ASN A 80 -29.36 16.99 15.86
C ASN A 80 -30.76 16.47 15.53
N GLY A 81 -31.33 15.68 16.45
CA GLY A 81 -32.67 15.12 16.30
C GLY A 81 -32.84 14.38 14.97
N GLN A 82 -33.85 14.77 14.19
CA GLN A 82 -34.19 14.17 12.89
C GLN A 82 -33.17 14.48 11.77
N SER A 83 -32.32 15.49 11.95
CA SER A 83 -31.27 15.83 10.98
C SER A 83 -29.97 15.07 11.20
N THR A 84 -29.92 14.13 12.15
CA THR A 84 -28.68 13.43 12.51
C THR A 84 -28.23 12.48 11.40
N ILE A 85 -27.04 12.72 10.86
CA ILE A 85 -26.41 11.89 9.82
C ILE A 85 -25.18 11.22 10.43
N SER A 86 -25.09 9.90 10.30
CA SER A 86 -23.90 9.11 10.61
C SER A 86 -23.03 8.99 9.38
N GLY A 87 -21.72 8.99 9.56
CA GLY A 87 -20.81 8.70 8.46
C GLY A 87 -19.43 8.26 8.93
N LEU A 88 -18.70 7.66 8.00
CA LEU A 88 -17.33 7.25 8.21
C LEU A 88 -16.54 7.29 6.92
N PHE A 89 -15.22 7.38 7.07
CA PHE A 89 -14.29 7.05 6.00
C PHE A 89 -13.38 5.91 6.42
N GLN A 90 -12.85 5.19 5.44
CA GLN A 90 -11.80 4.19 5.60
C GLN A 90 -10.85 4.29 4.42
N CYS A 91 -9.59 4.60 4.71
CA CYS A 91 -8.48 4.53 3.77
C CYS A 91 -7.84 3.15 3.80
N ARG A 92 -7.18 2.79 2.69
CA ARG A 92 -6.40 1.57 2.60
C ARG A 92 -5.25 1.58 3.62
N GLY A 93 -5.05 0.46 4.30
CA GLY A 93 -4.21 0.39 5.50
C GLY A 93 -2.71 0.67 5.28
N ASP A 94 -2.24 0.59 4.04
CA ASP A 94 -0.86 0.84 3.61
C ASP A 94 -0.60 2.28 3.14
N LEU A 95 -1.62 3.16 3.15
CA LEU A 95 -1.46 4.55 2.71
C LEU A 95 -0.91 5.45 3.82
N SER A 96 -0.14 6.47 3.44
CA SER A 96 0.20 7.58 4.33
C SER A 96 -1.02 8.46 4.60
N SER A 97 -0.99 9.23 5.68
CA SER A 97 -2.09 10.13 6.02
C SER A 97 -2.35 11.19 4.96
N ASP A 98 -1.31 11.69 4.28
CA ASP A 98 -1.47 12.67 3.19
C ASP A 98 -2.22 12.08 2.00
N VAL A 99 -1.88 10.85 1.60
CA VAL A 99 -2.54 10.15 0.50
C VAL A 99 -3.97 9.77 0.88
N CYS A 100 -4.18 9.34 2.13
CA CYS A 100 -5.51 9.09 2.68
C CYS A 100 -6.39 10.35 2.61
N ASN A 101 -5.89 11.47 3.14
CA ASN A 101 -6.58 12.75 3.12
C ASN A 101 -6.91 13.22 1.71
N HIS A 102 -5.96 13.10 0.78
CA HIS A 102 -6.19 13.42 -0.62
C HIS A 102 -7.32 12.59 -1.24
N CYS A 103 -7.37 11.29 -0.93
CA CYS A 103 -8.42 10.40 -1.39
C CYS A 103 -9.80 10.78 -0.82
N VAL A 104 -9.89 10.96 0.51
CA VAL A 104 -11.16 11.28 1.19
C VAL A 104 -11.72 12.62 0.70
N LYS A 105 -10.87 13.62 0.46
CA LYS A 105 -11.26 14.94 -0.08
C LYS A 105 -11.98 14.90 -1.43
N LYS A 106 -11.80 13.84 -2.24
CA LYS A 106 -12.50 13.71 -3.54
C LYS A 106 -13.94 13.26 -3.39
N ILE A 107 -14.28 12.58 -2.31
CA ILE A 107 -15.54 11.87 -2.19
C ILE A 107 -16.76 12.81 -2.11
N PRO A 108 -16.77 13.95 -1.40
CA PRO A 108 -17.96 14.81 -1.33
C PRO A 108 -18.46 15.28 -2.69
N ASP A 109 -17.56 15.75 -3.57
CA ASP A 109 -17.92 16.16 -4.93
C ASP A 109 -18.46 15.00 -5.77
N MET A 110 -17.81 13.83 -5.67
CA MET A 110 -18.26 12.62 -6.37
C MET A 110 -19.62 12.15 -5.85
N SER A 111 -19.85 12.21 -4.54
CA SER A 111 -21.12 11.85 -3.91
C SER A 111 -22.25 12.74 -4.42
N ARG A 112 -22.04 14.07 -4.44
CA ARG A 112 -23.02 15.02 -4.99
C ARG A 112 -23.32 14.73 -6.46
N LYS A 113 -22.29 14.48 -7.27
CA LYS A 113 -22.44 14.20 -8.71
C LYS A 113 -23.14 12.86 -8.99
N LEU A 114 -22.85 11.84 -8.20
CA LEU A 114 -23.24 10.46 -8.49
C LEU A 114 -24.48 9.96 -7.72
N CYS A 115 -24.75 10.54 -6.55
CA CYS A 115 -25.88 10.19 -5.68
C CYS A 115 -26.82 11.38 -5.42
N GLY A 116 -26.49 12.60 -5.84
CA GLY A 116 -27.34 13.77 -5.61
C GLY A 116 -27.60 14.00 -4.12
N GLN A 117 -28.87 14.11 -3.75
CA GLN A 117 -29.34 14.33 -2.37
C GLN A 117 -29.87 13.04 -1.71
N SER A 118 -29.30 11.87 -2.01
CA SER A 118 -29.70 10.62 -1.35
C SER A 118 -29.46 10.66 0.16
N ILE A 119 -30.37 10.10 0.96
CA ILE A 119 -30.29 10.08 2.43
C ILE A 119 -29.17 9.17 2.97
N ALA A 120 -28.68 8.27 2.14
CA ALA A 120 -27.50 7.48 2.39
C ALA A 120 -26.72 7.29 1.08
N ALA A 121 -25.40 7.30 1.17
CA ALA A 121 -24.54 6.98 0.05
C ALA A 121 -23.23 6.37 0.51
N ARG A 122 -22.64 5.55 -0.37
CA ARG A 122 -21.28 5.02 -0.29
C ARG A 122 -20.58 5.30 -1.60
N ILE A 123 -19.41 5.91 -1.53
CA ILE A 123 -18.53 6.09 -2.69
C ILE A 123 -17.22 5.37 -2.40
N GLN A 124 -16.85 4.43 -3.27
CA GLN A 124 -15.62 3.67 -3.19
C GLN A 124 -14.65 4.16 -4.26
N LEU A 125 -13.45 4.54 -3.83
CA LEU A 125 -12.28 4.78 -4.67
C LEU A 125 -11.23 3.68 -4.40
N ASN A 126 -10.21 3.60 -5.24
CA ASN A 126 -9.13 2.62 -5.09
C ASN A 126 -8.38 2.73 -3.74
N GLY A 127 -8.23 3.95 -3.21
CA GLY A 127 -7.48 4.23 -1.99
C GLY A 127 -8.32 4.37 -0.72
N CYS A 128 -9.62 4.64 -0.85
CA CYS A 128 -10.49 4.91 0.29
C CYS A 128 -11.97 4.78 -0.08
N TYR A 129 -12.82 4.68 0.92
CA TYR A 129 -14.24 4.94 0.78
C TYR A 129 -14.75 5.84 1.88
N LEU A 130 -15.91 6.43 1.63
CA LEU A 130 -16.70 7.15 2.62
C LEU A 130 -18.14 6.73 2.42
N ARG A 131 -18.83 6.48 3.54
CA ARG A 131 -20.27 6.25 3.57
C ARG A 131 -20.93 7.17 4.58
N TYR A 132 -22.12 7.64 4.25
CA TYR A 132 -23.00 8.35 5.17
C TYR A 132 -24.42 7.81 5.05
N GLU A 133 -25.19 7.94 6.13
CA GLU A 133 -26.59 7.54 6.21
C GLU A 133 -27.30 8.33 7.31
N MET A 134 -28.58 8.64 7.11
CA MET A 134 -29.41 9.12 8.23
C MET A 134 -29.45 8.06 9.33
N VAL A 135 -29.40 8.49 10.59
CA VAL A 135 -29.54 7.56 11.72
C VAL A 135 -30.90 6.87 11.64
N GLY A 136 -30.90 5.54 11.79
CA GLY A 136 -32.10 4.71 11.59
C GLY A 136 -32.36 4.29 10.15
N PHE A 137 -31.47 4.61 9.21
CA PHE A 137 -31.48 4.01 7.87
C PHE A 137 -31.27 2.50 7.95
N GLN A 138 -31.74 1.79 6.91
CA GLN A 138 -31.72 0.34 6.85
C GLN A 138 -30.33 -0.25 7.11
N THR A 139 -30.26 -1.20 8.03
CA THR A 139 -29.04 -1.98 8.26
C THR A 139 -29.01 -3.18 7.32
N ILE A 140 -27.84 -3.46 6.74
CA ILE A 140 -27.57 -4.66 5.95
C ILE A 140 -26.45 -5.46 6.63
N GLY A 141 -26.41 -6.77 6.38
CA GLY A 141 -25.46 -7.67 7.01
C GLY A 141 -24.00 -7.31 6.71
N ALA A 142 -23.10 -7.50 7.67
CA ALA A 142 -21.68 -7.16 7.56
C ALA A 142 -20.98 -7.79 6.33
N THR A 143 -21.46 -8.96 5.92
CA THR A 143 -20.92 -9.78 4.82
C THR A 143 -21.73 -9.70 3.53
N GLU A 144 -22.69 -8.78 3.44
CA GLU A 144 -23.47 -8.55 2.23
C GLU A 144 -22.55 -8.11 1.09
N LEU A 145 -22.68 -8.73 -0.08
CA LEU A 145 -21.87 -8.41 -1.27
C LEU A 145 -22.38 -7.12 -1.91
N LEU A 146 -21.58 -6.05 -1.85
CA LEU A 146 -21.94 -4.76 -2.43
C LEU A 146 -21.51 -4.63 -3.89
N PHE A 147 -20.29 -5.07 -4.19
CA PHE A 147 -19.72 -4.93 -5.52
C PHE A 147 -18.59 -5.92 -5.76
N LYS A 148 -18.35 -6.28 -7.02
CA LYS A 148 -17.23 -7.11 -7.43
C LYS A 148 -16.60 -6.61 -8.72
N VAL A 149 -15.31 -6.85 -8.86
CA VAL A 149 -14.57 -6.72 -10.13
C VAL A 149 -13.80 -8.03 -10.31
N CYS A 150 -14.01 -8.71 -11.43
CA CYS A 150 -13.21 -9.86 -11.83
C CYS A 150 -12.31 -9.44 -13.00
N GLY A 151 -11.05 -9.88 -13.01
CA GLY A 151 -10.16 -9.67 -14.15
C GLY A 151 -10.67 -10.40 -15.38
N GLU A 152 -10.50 -9.78 -16.55
CA GLU A 152 -10.94 -10.32 -17.85
C GLU A 152 -10.15 -11.57 -18.25
N ASN A 153 -8.85 -11.59 -17.92
CA ASN A 153 -7.97 -12.71 -18.22
C ASN A 153 -8.15 -13.84 -17.21
N GLN A 154 -8.05 -15.07 -17.71
CA GLN A 154 -8.09 -16.27 -16.88
C GLN A 154 -6.70 -16.70 -16.45
N ALA A 155 -6.63 -17.31 -15.27
CA ALA A 155 -5.38 -17.86 -14.76
C ALA A 155 -4.93 -19.06 -15.58
N SER A 156 -3.73 -18.95 -16.16
CA SER A 156 -3.04 -20.04 -16.83
C SER A 156 -1.97 -20.61 -15.90
N GLY A 157 -2.09 -21.89 -15.52
CA GLY A 157 -1.06 -22.57 -14.75
C GLY A 157 -1.62 -23.58 -13.75
N ALA A 158 -1.05 -24.79 -13.75
CA ALA A 158 -1.42 -25.85 -12.81
C ALA A 158 -1.26 -25.40 -11.35
N GLY A 159 -2.23 -25.72 -10.50
CA GLY A 159 -2.22 -25.37 -9.07
C GLY A 159 -2.59 -23.92 -8.75
N PHE A 160 -3.18 -23.16 -9.69
CA PHE A 160 -3.67 -21.81 -9.40
C PHE A 160 -4.69 -21.81 -8.26
N GLY A 161 -5.68 -22.71 -8.30
CA GLY A 161 -6.73 -22.80 -7.27
C GLY A 161 -6.15 -23.01 -5.87
N ASP A 162 -5.22 -23.93 -5.70
CA ASP A 162 -4.59 -24.21 -4.39
C ASP A 162 -3.78 -23.03 -3.87
N ARG A 163 -3.03 -22.37 -4.77
CA ARG A 163 -2.26 -21.16 -4.42
C ARG A 163 -3.19 -20.01 -4.04
N LEU A 164 -4.30 -19.84 -4.76
CA LEU A 164 -5.30 -18.82 -4.46
C LEU A 164 -5.97 -19.10 -3.11
N ASP A 165 -6.40 -20.34 -2.84
CA ASP A 165 -7.04 -20.70 -1.58
C ASP A 165 -6.11 -20.46 -0.38
N THR A 166 -4.84 -20.86 -0.53
CA THR A 166 -3.82 -20.61 0.49
C THR A 166 -3.58 -19.12 0.70
N ALA A 167 -3.41 -18.34 -0.38
CA ALA A 167 -3.19 -16.90 -0.30
C ALA A 167 -4.37 -16.17 0.37
N LEU A 168 -5.61 -16.53 0.02
CA LEU A 168 -6.82 -15.98 0.65
C LEU A 168 -6.91 -16.36 2.13
N GLY A 169 -6.45 -17.56 2.51
CA GLY A 169 -6.36 -17.99 3.90
C GLY A 169 -5.38 -17.15 4.75
N GLU A 170 -4.31 -16.64 4.15
CA GLU A 170 -3.35 -15.74 4.83
C GLU A 170 -3.98 -14.39 5.21
N ILE A 171 -4.99 -13.92 4.48
CA ILE A 171 -5.72 -12.69 4.83
C ILE A 171 -6.32 -12.80 6.23
N ALA A 172 -7.01 -13.91 6.53
CA ALA A 172 -7.68 -14.11 7.82
C ALA A 172 -6.70 -14.10 9.01
N LYS A 173 -5.50 -14.68 8.82
CA LYS A 173 -4.41 -14.65 9.80
C LYS A 173 -3.81 -13.25 9.94
N GLY A 174 -3.67 -12.56 8.81
CA GLY A 174 -3.08 -11.23 8.73
C GLY A 174 -3.92 -10.14 9.41
N VAL A 175 -5.22 -10.08 9.13
CA VAL A 175 -6.09 -9.01 9.66
C VAL A 175 -6.30 -9.07 11.17
N SER A 176 -6.16 -10.27 11.76
CA SER A 176 -6.20 -10.47 13.21
C SER A 176 -4.86 -10.15 13.90
N SER A 177 -3.76 -10.18 13.14
CA SER A 177 -2.42 -9.91 13.67
C SER A 177 -2.24 -8.41 13.93
N GLY A 178 -1.86 -8.05 15.15
CA GLY A 178 -1.63 -6.65 15.56
C GLY A 178 -2.89 -5.78 15.60
N ASN A 179 -4.09 -6.37 15.50
CA ASN A 179 -5.39 -5.69 15.56
C ASN A 179 -5.52 -4.50 14.58
N THR A 180 -4.90 -4.60 13.40
CA THR A 180 -4.89 -3.52 12.41
C THR A 180 -6.07 -3.59 11.43
N GLY A 181 -6.75 -4.74 11.36
CA GLY A 181 -7.83 -4.98 10.41
C GLY A 181 -7.38 -4.94 8.94
N PHE A 182 -6.08 -4.95 8.66
CA PHE A 182 -5.52 -4.84 7.32
C PHE A 182 -4.39 -5.84 7.11
N TYR A 183 -4.37 -6.48 5.94
CA TYR A 183 -3.30 -7.35 5.51
C TYR A 183 -3.01 -7.14 4.03
N ALA A 184 -1.73 -7.12 3.69
CA ALA A 184 -1.23 -7.14 2.33
C ALA A 184 -0.01 -8.07 2.29
N GLY A 185 0.01 -8.99 1.35
CA GLY A 185 1.04 -10.01 1.28
C GLY A 185 0.92 -10.87 0.03
N GLY A 186 1.82 -11.82 -0.11
CA GLY A 186 1.78 -12.74 -1.23
C GLY A 186 2.13 -14.16 -0.82
N TYR A 187 1.51 -15.11 -1.50
CA TYR A 187 1.83 -16.52 -1.42
C TYR A 187 2.17 -17.03 -2.81
N GLN A 188 3.45 -17.36 -3.00
CA GLN A 188 4.01 -17.79 -4.29
C GLN A 188 3.73 -16.78 -5.43
N SER A 189 2.75 -17.07 -6.29
CA SER A 189 2.37 -16.27 -7.46
C SER A 189 1.07 -15.48 -7.26
N VAL A 190 0.49 -15.47 -6.06
CA VAL A 190 -0.75 -14.74 -5.76
C VAL A 190 -0.46 -13.66 -4.71
N TYR A 191 -0.69 -12.41 -5.09
CA TYR A 191 -0.72 -11.28 -4.14
C TYR A 191 -2.15 -11.09 -3.65
N VAL A 192 -2.30 -10.77 -2.37
CA VAL A 192 -3.60 -10.54 -1.72
C VAL A 192 -3.58 -9.29 -0.87
N LEU A 193 -4.75 -8.67 -0.76
CA LEU A 193 -5.04 -7.64 0.22
C LEU A 193 -6.39 -7.93 0.86
N GLY A 194 -6.49 -7.78 2.17
CA GLY A 194 -7.77 -7.77 2.86
C GLY A 194 -7.83 -6.68 3.92
N GLN A 195 -9.02 -6.10 4.08
CA GLN A 195 -9.25 -5.00 4.99
C GLN A 195 -10.64 -5.05 5.58
N CYS A 196 -10.75 -4.83 6.89
CA CYS A 196 -11.99 -4.65 7.61
C CYS A 196 -12.26 -3.16 7.84
N GLU A 197 -13.53 -2.81 8.03
CA GLU A 197 -13.94 -1.52 8.57
C GLU A 197 -13.38 -1.38 10.00
N GLY A 198 -12.86 -0.19 10.32
CA GLY A 198 -12.04 0.00 11.52
C GLY A 198 -12.76 -0.12 12.88
N ASP A 199 -14.08 -0.16 12.91
CA ASP A 199 -14.89 -0.41 14.12
C ASP A 199 -15.32 -1.89 14.27
N LEU A 200 -14.88 -2.77 13.38
CA LEU A 200 -15.21 -4.19 13.41
C LEU A 200 -14.32 -4.94 14.41
N GLY A 201 -14.94 -5.74 15.30
CA GLY A 201 -14.21 -6.60 16.24
C GLY A 201 -13.35 -7.64 15.51
N SER A 202 -12.26 -8.09 16.13
CA SER A 202 -11.28 -9.00 15.49
C SER A 202 -11.90 -10.30 14.97
N GLY A 203 -12.81 -10.91 15.73
CA GLY A 203 -13.55 -12.11 15.30
C GLY A 203 -14.46 -11.86 14.10
N ASP A 204 -15.22 -10.76 14.12
CA ASP A 204 -16.11 -10.36 13.03
C ASP A 204 -15.33 -9.98 11.78
N CYS A 205 -14.17 -9.34 11.95
CA CYS A 205 -13.24 -9.03 10.88
C CYS A 205 -12.74 -10.29 10.19
N VAL A 206 -12.28 -11.28 10.96
CA VAL A 206 -11.87 -12.58 10.42
C VAL A 206 -13.03 -13.27 9.68
N ASN A 207 -14.23 -13.24 10.26
CA ASN A 207 -15.41 -13.80 9.61
C ASN A 207 -15.73 -13.07 8.28
N CYS A 208 -15.65 -11.75 8.26
CA CYS A 208 -15.94 -10.96 7.07
C CYS A 208 -14.96 -11.28 5.93
N VAL A 209 -13.65 -11.27 6.19
CA VAL A 209 -12.66 -11.56 5.13
C VAL A 209 -12.73 -13.02 4.65
N LYS A 210 -13.11 -13.97 5.52
CA LYS A 210 -13.39 -15.36 5.10
C LYS A 210 -14.58 -15.44 4.15
N ASN A 211 -15.67 -14.71 4.43
CA ASN A 211 -16.80 -14.61 3.51
C ASN A 211 -16.38 -13.95 2.19
N GLY A 212 -15.57 -12.89 2.25
CA GLY A 212 -14.99 -12.24 1.07
C GLY A 212 -14.18 -13.20 0.23
N ALA A 213 -13.34 -14.03 0.84
CA ALA A 213 -12.57 -15.08 0.16
C ALA A 213 -13.47 -16.13 -0.50
N GLY A 214 -14.54 -16.55 0.18
CA GLY A 214 -15.56 -17.43 -0.39
C GLY A 214 -16.21 -16.83 -1.64
N ARG A 215 -16.60 -15.56 -1.57
CA ARG A 215 -17.15 -14.80 -2.71
C ARG A 215 -16.15 -14.64 -3.84
N ALA A 216 -14.87 -14.36 -3.56
CA ALA A 216 -13.85 -14.32 -4.61
C ALA A 216 -13.76 -15.62 -5.41
N LYS A 217 -13.84 -16.76 -4.73
CA LYS A 217 -13.81 -18.08 -5.38
C LYS A 217 -15.09 -18.36 -6.17
N SER A 218 -16.26 -18.08 -5.61
CA SER A 218 -17.54 -18.36 -6.30
C SER A 218 -17.82 -17.41 -7.45
N GLU A 219 -17.43 -16.14 -7.32
CA GLU A 219 -17.78 -15.07 -8.26
C GLU A 219 -16.71 -14.81 -9.32
N CYS A 220 -15.43 -15.07 -9.02
CA CYS A 220 -14.28 -14.74 -9.88
C CYS A 220 -13.23 -15.88 -9.94
N GLY A 221 -13.56 -17.13 -9.59
CA GLY A 221 -12.57 -18.17 -9.27
C GLY A 221 -11.55 -18.54 -10.36
N ASN A 222 -11.82 -18.23 -11.64
CA ASN A 222 -10.90 -18.48 -12.75
C ASN A 222 -10.14 -17.23 -13.22
N SER A 223 -10.49 -16.05 -12.71
CA SER A 223 -9.89 -14.79 -13.13
C SER A 223 -8.49 -14.62 -12.54
N ILE A 224 -7.60 -13.89 -13.22
CA ILE A 224 -6.27 -13.58 -12.68
C ILE A 224 -6.31 -12.54 -11.56
N SER A 225 -7.41 -11.83 -11.40
CA SER A 225 -7.57 -10.86 -10.33
C SER A 225 -9.02 -10.78 -9.91
N ALA A 226 -9.23 -10.39 -8.66
CA ALA A 226 -10.54 -10.01 -8.19
C ALA A 226 -10.46 -8.91 -7.14
N GLN A 227 -11.53 -8.16 -7.04
CA GLN A 227 -11.82 -7.23 -5.95
C GLN A 227 -13.25 -7.51 -5.49
N ILE A 228 -13.41 -7.83 -4.20
CA ILE A 228 -14.70 -8.18 -3.60
C ILE A 228 -14.96 -7.20 -2.46
N TYR A 229 -16.03 -6.43 -2.59
CA TYR A 229 -16.44 -5.41 -1.63
C TYR A 229 -17.68 -5.90 -0.89
N LEU A 230 -17.52 -6.22 0.39
CA LEU A 230 -18.63 -6.50 1.30
C LEU A 230 -18.98 -5.24 2.10
N GLN A 231 -20.06 -5.29 2.87
CA GLN A 231 -20.51 -4.14 3.66
C GLN A 231 -19.43 -3.60 4.62
N GLN A 232 -18.74 -4.49 5.35
CA GLN A 232 -17.74 -4.11 6.37
C GLN A 232 -16.33 -4.64 6.11
N CYS A 233 -16.07 -5.23 4.95
CA CYS A 233 -14.70 -5.60 4.57
C CYS A 233 -14.52 -5.68 3.05
N TYR A 234 -13.28 -5.70 2.64
CA TYR A 234 -12.83 -5.79 1.26
C TYR A 234 -11.70 -6.80 1.16
N ILE A 235 -11.71 -7.63 0.12
CA ILE A 235 -10.56 -8.46 -0.25
C ILE A 235 -10.25 -8.33 -1.74
N SER A 236 -8.99 -8.52 -2.09
CA SER A 236 -8.56 -8.59 -3.48
C SER A 236 -7.41 -9.56 -3.65
N TYR A 237 -7.26 -10.05 -4.87
CA TYR A 237 -6.08 -10.81 -5.26
C TYR A 237 -5.64 -10.43 -6.66
N THR A 238 -4.36 -10.68 -6.95
CA THR A 238 -3.79 -10.59 -8.30
C THR A 238 -2.77 -11.71 -8.48
N TYR A 239 -2.94 -12.47 -9.55
CA TYR A 239 -2.09 -13.57 -9.96
C TYR A 239 -1.00 -13.06 -10.90
N TYR A 240 0.23 -13.45 -10.60
CA TYR A 240 1.42 -13.15 -11.39
C TYR A 240 2.04 -14.48 -11.82
N PRO A 241 1.91 -14.90 -13.08
CA PRO A 241 2.45 -16.18 -13.56
C PRO A 241 3.94 -16.39 -13.23
N ASN A 242 4.71 -15.29 -13.20
CA ASN A 242 6.15 -15.28 -12.93
C ASN A 242 6.51 -15.00 -11.45
N GLY A 243 5.54 -15.11 -10.53
CA GLY A 243 5.72 -14.80 -9.10
C GLY A 243 5.37 -13.37 -8.74
N VAL A 244 5.03 -13.15 -7.46
CA VAL A 244 4.66 -11.81 -6.96
C VAL A 244 5.89 -10.88 -7.01
N PRO A 245 5.78 -9.69 -7.64
CA PRO A 245 6.87 -8.72 -7.67
C PRO A 245 7.31 -8.32 -6.26
N SER A 246 8.63 -8.28 -6.00
CA SER A 246 9.17 -7.93 -4.67
C SER A 246 8.74 -6.55 -4.17
N LYS A 247 8.45 -5.61 -5.08
CA LYS A 247 7.94 -4.27 -4.76
C LYS A 247 6.52 -4.30 -4.19
N SER A 248 5.70 -5.28 -4.59
CA SER A 248 4.33 -5.43 -4.10
C SER A 248 4.28 -6.00 -2.68
N LEU A 249 5.34 -6.70 -2.24
CA LEU A 249 5.44 -7.29 -0.90
C LEU A 249 5.92 -6.30 0.17
N SER A 250 6.30 -5.08 -0.21
CA SER A 250 6.78 -4.06 0.73
C SER A 250 5.67 -3.04 1.01
N PRO A 251 5.11 -2.99 2.23
CA PRO A 251 4.25 -1.88 2.61
C PRO A 251 5.10 -0.62 2.70
N SER A 252 4.65 0.43 2.03
CA SER A 252 5.24 1.76 2.17
C SER A 252 5.00 2.23 3.61
N GLY A 253 5.98 2.02 4.49
CA GLY A 253 5.99 2.57 5.85
C GLY A 253 6.20 1.57 6.99
N THR A 254 7.38 0.97 7.10
CA THR A 254 8.18 0.97 8.35
C THR A 254 9.60 0.49 8.04
N ARG A 255 10.58 1.40 8.12
CA ARG A 255 11.98 1.02 8.28
C ARG A 255 12.14 0.39 9.66
N GLN A 256 12.12 -0.94 9.73
CA GLN A 256 12.68 -1.69 10.85
C GLN A 256 13.47 -2.87 10.26
N ASN A 257 14.74 -2.96 10.65
CA ASN A 257 15.73 -4.00 10.35
C ASN A 257 16.53 -3.92 9.03
N THR A 258 17.06 -2.74 8.71
CA THR A 258 18.35 -2.62 8.00
C THR A 258 19.50 -2.75 9.01
N GLN A 259 19.72 -3.93 9.58
CA GLN A 259 20.89 -4.19 10.43
C GLN A 259 21.63 -5.51 10.15
N LYS A 260 21.21 -6.28 9.13
CA LYS A 260 21.96 -7.47 8.69
C LYS A 260 22.64 -7.33 7.31
N THR A 261 22.34 -6.30 6.53
CA THR A 261 22.97 -6.09 5.21
C THR A 261 24.17 -5.14 5.26
N VAL A 262 24.22 -4.19 6.21
CA VAL A 262 25.34 -3.24 6.35
C VAL A 262 26.63 -3.93 6.85
N ALA A 263 26.51 -5.00 7.65
CA ALA A 263 27.66 -5.76 8.14
C ALA A 263 28.43 -6.48 7.01
N ILE A 264 27.74 -6.94 5.97
CA ILE A 264 28.36 -7.65 4.84
C ILE A 264 29.10 -6.67 3.94
N VAL A 265 28.53 -5.48 3.71
CA VAL A 265 29.12 -4.49 2.80
C VAL A 265 30.32 -3.75 3.44
N LEU A 266 30.27 -3.46 4.74
CA LEU A 266 31.41 -2.88 5.45
C LEU A 266 32.51 -3.93 5.74
N GLY A 267 32.15 -5.19 6.00
CA GLY A 267 33.12 -6.28 6.17
C GLY A 267 33.88 -6.61 4.88
N GLY A 268 33.22 -6.53 3.72
CA GLY A 268 33.84 -6.76 2.41
C GLY A 268 34.90 -5.70 2.05
N LEU A 269 34.63 -4.42 2.32
CA LEU A 269 35.57 -3.33 2.01
C LEU A 269 36.82 -3.34 2.92
N VAL A 270 36.64 -3.64 4.22
CA VAL A 270 37.78 -3.76 5.16
C VAL A 270 38.60 -5.03 4.88
N GLY A 271 37.95 -6.14 4.54
CA GLY A 271 38.62 -7.41 4.21
C GLY A 271 39.46 -7.34 2.92
N VAL A 272 38.94 -6.68 1.87
CA VAL A 272 39.70 -6.47 0.62
C VAL A 272 40.86 -5.51 0.84
N GLY A 273 40.66 -4.44 1.62
CA GLY A 273 41.74 -3.50 1.97
C GLY A 273 42.89 -4.16 2.73
N LEU A 274 42.58 -4.97 3.74
CA LEU A 274 43.59 -5.72 4.51
C LEU A 274 44.28 -6.81 3.66
N GLY A 275 43.54 -7.48 2.78
CA GLY A 275 44.11 -8.48 1.85
C GLY A 275 45.12 -7.87 0.88
N VAL A 276 44.81 -6.70 0.30
CA VAL A 276 45.73 -5.98 -0.60
C VAL A 276 46.94 -5.47 0.17
N ALA A 277 46.77 -4.94 1.39
CA ALA A 277 47.90 -4.51 2.21
C ALA A 277 48.86 -5.66 2.55
N CYS A 278 48.34 -6.83 2.95
CA CYS A 278 49.15 -8.03 3.21
C CYS A 278 49.89 -8.54 1.96
N LEU A 279 49.26 -8.48 0.78
CA LEU A 279 49.90 -8.87 -0.49
C LEU A 279 51.02 -7.89 -0.90
N LEU A 280 50.86 -6.60 -0.62
CA LEU A 280 51.90 -5.60 -0.90
C LEU A 280 53.08 -5.73 0.07
N PHE A 281 52.82 -6.00 1.35
CA PHE A 281 53.87 -6.23 2.35
C PHE A 281 54.68 -7.51 2.04
N THR A 282 54.02 -8.62 1.69
CA THR A 282 54.74 -9.85 1.31
C THR A 282 55.58 -9.64 0.05
N ARG A 283 55.06 -8.98 -0.99
CA ARG A 283 55.86 -8.64 -2.20
C ARG A 283 57.06 -7.76 -1.89
N SER A 284 56.95 -6.81 -0.96
CA SER A 284 58.08 -5.96 -0.55
C SER A 284 59.15 -6.74 0.24
N ALA A 285 58.74 -7.70 1.07
CA ALA A 285 59.65 -8.57 1.83
C ALA A 285 60.40 -9.56 0.93
N PHE A 286 59.75 -10.09 -0.11
CA PHE A 286 60.40 -10.96 -1.09
C PHE A 286 61.31 -10.20 -2.07
N LYS A 287 61.01 -8.94 -2.41
CA LYS A 287 61.93 -8.10 -3.21
C LYS A 287 63.22 -7.74 -2.46
N LYS A 288 63.22 -7.71 -1.13
CA LYS A 288 64.42 -7.45 -0.32
C LYS A 288 65.41 -8.63 -0.23
N LYS A 289 65.04 -9.84 -0.67
CA LYS A 289 65.94 -11.01 -0.70
C LYS A 289 66.61 -11.27 -2.06
N GLY A 290 66.40 -10.39 -3.06
CA GLY A 290 66.90 -10.57 -4.42
C GLY A 290 68.19 -9.84 -4.79
N TYR A 291 68.83 -9.09 -3.88
CA TYR A 291 70.07 -8.36 -4.18
C TYR A 291 71.09 -8.50 -3.05
N SER A 292 71.80 -9.63 -3.05
CA SER A 292 73.18 -9.71 -2.57
C SER A 292 73.85 -10.90 -3.26
N LYS A 293 74.46 -10.63 -4.41
CA LYS A 293 75.48 -11.51 -5.01
C LYS A 293 76.51 -10.63 -5.72
N TYR A 294 77.79 -10.96 -5.48
CA TYR A 294 79.05 -10.44 -6.02
C TYR A 294 79.80 -9.32 -5.28
N GLY A 295 80.92 -9.74 -4.67
CA GLY A 295 82.02 -8.94 -4.15
C GLY A 295 83.04 -9.86 -3.48
N GLY A 296 83.98 -10.41 -4.25
CA GLY A 296 85.01 -11.37 -3.82
C GLY A 296 85.37 -12.35 -4.92
#